data_AF-A0A0K0PJ66-F1
#
_entry.id   AF-A0A0K0PJ66-F1
#
_cell.length_a   1.000
_cell.length_b   1.000
_cell.length_c   1.000
_cell.angle_alpha   90.00
_cell.angle_beta   90.00
_cell.angle_gamma   90.00
#
_symmetry.space_group_name_H-M   'P 1'
#
loop_
_entity.id
_entity.type
_entity.pdbx_description
1 polymer ?
#
loop_
_entity_poly.entity_id
_entity_poly.type
_entity_poly.pdbx_seq_one_letter_code
_entity_poly.pdbx_strand_id
1 'polypeptide(L)'
;PPQYTIMDGFTLEPKQIVSTRGMTVDTQEYHPEPRVAAIVASHEHPEFIVNIKETGKVLLVNYRDIDNLSVTTIPAARFLHDGG
;
A
#
# COMPACT_ATOMS: atom_id res chain seq x y z
N PRO A 1 -4.74 11.11 2.10
CA PRO A 1 -4.71 11.53 0.67
C PRO A 1 -3.72 10.63 -0.09
N PRO A 2 -3.89 10.36 -1.39
CA PRO A 2 -3.61 9.07 -2.04
C PRO A 2 -2.12 8.69 -2.13
N GLN A 3 -1.53 8.39 -0.98
CA GLN A 3 -0.16 7.95 -0.78
C GLN A 3 0.00 7.20 0.55
N TYR A 4 1.07 6.43 0.66
CA TYR A 4 1.68 6.04 1.93
C TYR A 4 3.14 6.53 1.97
N THR A 5 3.71 6.63 3.17
CA THR A 5 5.09 7.07 3.39
C THR A 5 5.83 6.04 4.23
N ILE A 6 7.00 5.62 3.78
CA ILE A 6 7.97 4.86 4.58
C ILE A 6 8.91 5.86 5.22
N MET A 7 9.08 5.76 6.54
CA MET A 7 9.90 6.67 7.34
C MET A 7 10.94 5.89 8.13
N ASP A 8 12.01 6.56 8.51
CA ASP A 8 12.94 6.03 9.49
C ASP A 8 12.26 5.84 10.85
N GLY A 9 12.46 4.67 11.47
CA GLY A 9 11.75 4.29 12.69
C GLY A 9 12.15 5.07 13.95
N PHE A 10 13.30 5.74 13.94
CA PHE A 10 13.81 6.49 15.10
C PHE A 10 13.55 7.99 14.97
N THR A 11 13.73 8.53 13.76
CA THR A 11 13.73 9.97 13.47
C THR A 11 12.45 10.46 12.80
N LEU A 12 11.64 9.54 12.26
CA LEU A 12 10.49 9.84 11.39
C LEU A 12 10.87 10.58 10.09
N GLU A 13 12.15 10.59 9.73
CA GLU A 13 12.61 11.14 8.47
C GLU A 13 11.95 10.37 7.31
N PRO A 14 11.29 11.05 6.35
CA PRO A 14 10.66 10.38 5.22
C PRO A 14 11.73 9.80 4.30
N LYS A 15 11.66 8.49 4.05
CA LYS A 15 12.57 7.77 3.16
C LYS A 15 11.97 7.53 1.78
N GLN A 16 10.68 7.23 1.71
CA GLN A 16 9.98 7.05 0.45
C GLN A 16 8.52 7.48 0.56
N ILE A 17 8.01 8.13 -0.49
CA ILE A 17 6.60 8.53 -0.60
C ILE A 17 6.04 7.90 -1.86
N VAL A 18 5.01 7.05 -1.73
CA VAL A 18 4.45 6.29 -2.85
C VAL A 18 2.99 6.67 -3.04
N SER A 19 2.61 7.06 -4.25
CA SER A 19 1.21 7.33 -4.58
C SER A 19 0.41 6.03 -4.70
N THR A 20 -0.85 6.08 -4.29
CA THR A 20 -1.80 4.98 -4.39
C THR A 20 -2.80 5.13 -5.53
N ARG A 21 -2.69 6.21 -6.32
CA ARG A 21 -3.52 6.43 -7.50
C ARG A 21 -3.32 5.30 -8.52
N GLY A 22 -4.39 4.88 -9.19
CA GLY A 22 -4.28 3.85 -10.21
C GLY A 22 -5.60 3.21 -10.55
N MET A 23 -5.52 2.08 -11.26
CA MET A 23 -6.67 1.38 -11.82
C MET A 23 -7.37 0.50 -10.77
N THR A 24 -8.71 0.46 -10.80
CA THR A 24 -9.51 -0.52 -10.05
C THR A 24 -9.25 -1.94 -10.58
N VAL A 25 -9.29 -2.94 -9.70
CA VAL A 25 -9.03 -4.33 -10.11
C VAL A 25 -10.12 -4.94 -10.99
N ASP A 26 -11.35 -4.48 -10.85
CA ASP A 26 -12.55 -5.00 -11.53
C ASP A 26 -12.70 -4.41 -12.94
N THR A 27 -12.96 -3.11 -13.02
CA THR A 27 -13.29 -2.41 -14.27
C THR A 27 -12.06 -1.85 -14.98
N GLN A 28 -10.88 -1.89 -14.33
CA GLN A 28 -9.67 -1.23 -14.84
C GLN A 28 -9.93 0.25 -15.15
N GLU A 29 -10.71 0.92 -14.30
CA GLU A 29 -10.97 2.36 -14.38
C GLU A 29 -10.01 3.11 -13.47
N TYR A 30 -9.53 4.27 -13.93
CA TYR A 30 -8.62 5.08 -13.14
C TYR A 30 -9.35 5.72 -11.96
N HIS A 31 -8.83 5.50 -10.75
CA HIS A 31 -9.33 6.11 -9.53
C HIS A 31 -8.32 7.13 -8.99
N PRO A 32 -8.67 8.44 -8.90
CA PRO A 32 -7.73 9.50 -8.54
C PRO A 32 -7.47 9.64 -7.03
N GLU A 33 -8.32 9.04 -6.20
CA GLU A 33 -8.22 9.14 -4.74
C GLU A 33 -8.34 7.79 -3.99
N PRO A 34 -7.52 6.76 -4.29
CA PRO A 34 -7.56 5.51 -3.53
C PRO A 34 -6.92 5.72 -2.16
N ARG A 35 -7.68 5.50 -1.10
CA ARG A 35 -7.25 5.64 0.29
C ARG A 35 -6.52 4.40 0.75
N VAL A 36 -5.47 4.63 1.53
CA VAL A 36 -4.85 3.59 2.35
C VAL A 36 -5.79 3.30 3.53
N ALA A 37 -6.10 2.03 3.75
CA ALA A 37 -6.89 1.56 4.88
C ALA A 37 -5.95 0.95 5.93
N ALA A 38 -6.00 -0.37 6.12
CA ALA A 38 -5.12 -1.08 7.04
C ALA A 38 -3.67 -1.11 6.55
N ILE A 39 -2.73 -1.02 7.49
CA ILE A 39 -1.31 -1.32 7.30
C ILE A 39 -0.89 -2.30 8.40
N VAL A 40 -0.37 -3.46 8.02
CA VAL A 40 0.10 -4.50 8.93
C VAL A 40 1.54 -4.88 8.57
N ALA A 41 2.38 -5.19 9.55
CA ALA A 41 3.73 -5.68 9.31
C ALA A 41 3.75 -7.21 9.26
N SER A 42 4.43 -7.78 8.27
CA SER A 42 4.69 -9.23 8.24
C SER A 42 5.64 -9.64 9.36
N HIS A 43 5.41 -10.81 9.94
CA HIS A 43 6.31 -11.43 10.93
C HIS A 43 7.33 -12.38 10.28
N GLU A 44 7.15 -12.72 9.00
CA GLU A 44 7.98 -13.70 8.27
C GLU A 44 8.91 -13.04 7.25
N HIS A 45 8.51 -11.88 6.73
CA HIS A 45 9.21 -11.16 5.66
C HIS A 45 9.36 -9.68 6.01
N PRO A 46 10.38 -8.98 5.49
CA PRO A 46 10.56 -7.55 5.69
C PRO A 46 9.56 -6.75 4.83
N GLU A 47 8.27 -6.93 5.10
CA GLU A 47 7.17 -6.40 4.29
C GLU A 47 6.10 -5.69 5.14
N PHE A 48 5.62 -4.56 4.63
CA PHE A 48 4.33 -3.99 5.03
C PHE A 48 3.24 -4.48 4.10
N ILE A 49 2.11 -4.89 4.66
CA ILE A 49 0.89 -5.26 3.96
C ILE A 49 -0.04 -4.04 3.99
N VAL A 50 -0.28 -3.43 2.83
CA VAL A 50 -1.00 -2.15 2.72
C VAL A 50 -2.28 -2.34 1.90
N ASN A 51 -3.43 -2.08 2.51
CA ASN A 51 -4.73 -2.16 1.83
C ASN A 51 -5.08 -0.84 1.13
N ILE A 52 -5.38 -0.91 -0.17
CA ILE A 52 -5.80 0.22 -1.00
C ILE A 52 -7.28 0.07 -1.35
N LYS A 53 -8.11 0.86 -0.66
CA LYS A 53 -9.55 0.64 -0.51
C LYS A 53 -10.32 0.69 -1.83
N GLU A 54 -10.29 1.82 -2.53
CA GLU A 54 -11.14 2.05 -3.69
C GLU A 54 -10.71 1.24 -4.92
N THR A 55 -9.41 0.97 -5.07
CA THR A 55 -8.89 0.15 -6.18
C THR A 55 -8.95 -1.34 -5.93
N GLY A 56 -9.23 -1.79 -4.71
CA GLY A 56 -9.28 -3.22 -4.37
C GLY A 56 -7.93 -3.91 -4.49
N LYS A 57 -6.87 -3.31 -3.93
CA LYS A 57 -5.51 -3.87 -3.99
C LYS A 57 -4.95 -4.07 -2.59
N VAL A 58 -4.23 -5.16 -2.39
CA VAL A 58 -3.32 -5.35 -1.27
C VAL A 58 -1.90 -5.27 -1.80
N LEU A 59 -1.07 -4.41 -1.22
CA LEU A 59 0.33 -4.27 -1.60
C LEU A 59 1.20 -4.93 -0.55
N LEU A 60 2.11 -5.83 -0.97
CA LEU A 60 3.22 -6.30 -0.16
C LEU A 60 4.43 -5.42 -0.48
N VAL A 61 4.75 -4.51 0.41
CA VAL A 61 5.78 -3.49 0.24
C VAL A 61 7.04 -3.95 0.96
N ASN A 62 8.03 -4.44 0.21
CA ASN A 62 9.28 -4.96 0.76
C ASN A 62 10.25 -3.83 1.07
N TYR A 63 10.54 -3.62 2.36
CA TYR A 63 11.38 -2.52 2.84
C TYR A 63 12.84 -2.91 3.04
N ARG A 64 13.29 -4.08 2.57
CA ARG A 64 14.70 -4.53 2.69
C ARG A 64 15.69 -3.63 1.95
N ASP A 65 15.27 -3.08 0.82
CA ASP A 65 16.00 -2.11 0.02
C ASP A 65 15.03 -0.98 -0.36
N ILE A 66 15.12 0.15 0.35
CA ILE A 66 14.21 1.27 0.16
C ILE A 66 14.54 2.05 -1.12
N ASP A 67 15.79 2.02 -1.57
CA ASP A 67 16.24 2.70 -2.79
C ASP A 67 15.73 1.96 -4.03
N ASN A 68 15.59 0.64 -3.96
CA ASN A 68 15.05 -0.23 -5.01
C ASN A 68 13.78 -0.97 -4.55
N LEU A 69 12.78 -0.20 -4.12
CA LEU A 69 11.56 -0.74 -3.50
C LEU A 69 10.84 -1.76 -4.40
N SER A 70 10.71 -2.99 -3.92
CA SER A 70 9.91 -4.04 -4.56
C SER A 70 8.51 -4.07 -3.97
N VAL A 71 7.48 -4.02 -4.83
CA VAL A 71 6.07 -4.08 -4.41
C VAL A 71 5.33 -5.15 -5.19
N THR A 72 4.80 -6.14 -4.47
CA THR A 72 3.88 -7.14 -5.03
C THR A 72 2.45 -6.64 -4.88
N THR A 73 1.67 -6.63 -5.96
CA THR A 73 0.26 -6.23 -5.94
C THR A 73 -0.64 -7.46 -6.02
N ILE A 74 -1.52 -7.64 -5.03
CA ILE A 74 -2.50 -8.71 -4.97
C ILE A 74 -3.90 -8.11 -5.18
N PRO A 75 -4.69 -8.59 -6.15
CA PRO A 75 -6.09 -8.18 -6.29
C PRO A 75 -6.94 -8.60 -5.07
N ALA A 76 -7.81 -7.72 -4.61
CA ALA A 76 -8.72 -7.97 -3.50
C ALA A 76 -10.10 -7.34 -3.75
N ALA A 77 -11.08 -7.66 -2.90
CA ALA A 77 -12.37 -6.99 -2.94
C ALA A 77 -12.21 -5.48 -2.72
N ARG A 78 -12.92 -4.67 -3.53
CA ARG A 78 -12.98 -3.22 -3.32
C ARG A 78 -13.66 -2.93 -2.00
N PHE A 79 -13.19 -1.87 -1.34
CA PHE A 79 -13.72 -1.42 -0.05
C PHE A 79 -13.57 -2.39 1.12
N LEU A 80 -12.74 -3.44 0.98
CA LEU A 80 -12.34 -4.29 2.09
C LEU A 80 -11.59 -3.44 3.14
N HIS A 81 -12.10 -3.44 4.36
CA HIS A 81 -11.58 -2.70 5.51
C HIS A 81 -11.65 -3.60 6.76
N ASP A 82 -10.99 -3.21 7.85
CA ASP A 82 -10.87 -4.00 9.10
C ASP A 82 -12.18 -4.10 9.90
N GLY A 83 -13.29 -4.48 9.27
CA GLY A 83 -14.59 -4.60 9.93
C GLY A 83 -15.76 -5.14 9.10
N GLY A 84 -15.54 -5.72 7.91
CA GLY A 84 -16.64 -6.23 7.06
C GLY A 84 -16.26 -7.43 6.23
#